data_AF-A0A4Z0BQC8-F1
#
_entry.id   AF-A0A4Z0BQC8-F1
#
_cell.length_a   1.000
_cell.length_b   1.000
_cell.length_c   1.000
_cell.angle_alpha   90.00
_cell.angle_beta   90.00
_cell.angle_gamma   90.00
#
_symmetry.space_group_name_H-M   'P 1'
#
loop_
_entity.id
_entity.type
_entity.pdbx_description
1 polymer ?
#
loop_
_entity_poly.entity_id
_entity_poly.type
_entity_poly.pdbx_seq_one_letter_code
_entity_poly.pdbx_strand_id
1 'polypeptide(L)'
;MLELNIHRSATTLCIGALLTLCGGAALAQSAGEVEFARGVGFAQSPGQPPRTLGKGLPLSEGDRLTTSDGASAILRLEDGTRMTVRPNSELVITQYRYRENASDNNMLLQMVRGGFRAVTGLISKNAPNAAKVQTSTATIGIRGTDFDARLCSRDCGAEAARVAESARPNAVLASAKVVQSQGEIHAVDADNNRRRLVEGGGIYPGDVVETAPGARAVIAFRDDSRITLGSSTRFRIDNFVYDEQNAGEGRFLASLLRGSVRALTGLIAKANNRNVGLSTATATIGIRGTGFDAACPGECTGNNLNLFTWLGSIAVTPQGRTGMEILQAGQGLVVLPTGTVEPLTAPPAIEGPRPDEVTVPPKLFAMENLPDTEEGLFVYVRDGHIEVATAGDVLHLGRGEAGFAAQQGTTVRPLNIPKFLDFDVVPMPTSRNPLLQSVLQDNNIKARNTCT
;
A
#
# COMPACT_ATOMS: atom_id res chain seq x y z
N MET A 1 -69.88 76.26 39.73
CA MET A 1 -68.99 76.41 38.57
C MET A 1 -67.69 75.72 38.92
N LEU A 2 -67.55 74.42 38.66
CA LEU A 2 -66.30 73.70 38.90
C LEU A 2 -66.29 72.43 38.03
N GLU A 3 -65.49 72.49 36.98
CA GLU A 3 -65.17 71.42 36.04
C GLU A 3 -63.66 71.36 35.79
N LEU A 4 -63.27 70.22 35.23
CA LEU A 4 -62.06 69.88 34.46
C LEU A 4 -60.84 69.30 35.20
N ASN A 5 -60.63 68.00 34.95
CA ASN A 5 -59.32 67.35 34.90
C ASN A 5 -59.38 66.19 33.87
N ILE A 6 -58.47 66.16 32.88
CA ILE A 6 -58.50 65.24 31.72
C ILE A 6 -57.35 64.21 31.74
N HIS A 7 -57.71 63.01 31.28
CA HIS A 7 -57.02 61.71 31.13
C HIS A 7 -55.65 61.63 30.43
N ARG A 8 -54.85 60.64 30.87
CA ARG A 8 -53.80 59.95 30.09
C ARG A 8 -53.94 58.42 30.26
N SER A 9 -54.04 57.70 29.16
CA SER A 9 -54.15 56.23 29.07
C SER A 9 -52.78 55.55 28.91
N ALA A 10 -52.60 54.40 29.55
CA ALA A 10 -51.48 53.48 29.33
C ALA A 10 -52.04 52.12 28.88
N THR A 11 -51.59 51.62 27.73
CA THR A 11 -52.02 50.33 27.17
C THR A 11 -50.77 49.51 26.84
N THR A 12 -50.60 48.41 27.57
CA THR A 12 -49.46 47.47 27.46
C THR A 12 -49.68 46.53 26.28
N LEU A 13 -48.75 46.52 25.31
CA LEU A 13 -48.77 45.67 24.12
C LEU A 13 -47.87 44.43 24.33
N CYS A 14 -48.47 43.25 24.45
CA CYS A 14 -47.75 41.96 24.47
C CYS A 14 -47.45 41.50 23.04
N ILE A 15 -46.17 41.51 22.64
CA ILE A 15 -45.69 40.91 21.38
C ILE A 15 -45.10 39.53 21.73
N GLY A 16 -45.83 38.47 21.37
CA GLY A 16 -45.33 37.09 21.41
C GLY A 16 -44.59 36.76 20.11
N ALA A 17 -43.25 36.71 20.16
CA ALA A 17 -42.41 36.24 19.06
C ALA A 17 -42.32 34.71 19.09
N LEU A 18 -43.01 34.05 18.15
CA LEU A 18 -42.94 32.61 17.92
C LEU A 18 -41.66 32.30 17.11
N LEU A 19 -40.53 32.05 17.80
CA LEU A 19 -39.30 31.52 17.19
C LEU A 19 -39.52 30.06 16.79
N THR A 20 -39.79 29.82 15.51
CA THR A 20 -39.76 28.50 14.90
C THR A 20 -38.31 28.08 14.69
N LEU A 21 -37.79 27.23 15.59
CA LEU A 21 -36.55 26.48 15.37
C LEU A 21 -36.77 25.52 14.19
N CYS A 22 -36.36 25.93 12.99
CA CYS A 22 -36.08 24.98 11.90
C CYS A 22 -34.80 24.23 12.26
N GLY A 23 -34.93 23.15 13.03
CA GLY A 23 -33.90 22.13 13.12
C GLY A 23 -33.73 21.49 11.75
N GLY A 24 -32.74 21.93 10.98
CA GLY A 24 -32.35 21.26 9.75
C GLY A 24 -31.96 19.83 10.10
N ALA A 25 -32.76 18.86 9.66
CA ALA A 25 -32.36 17.46 9.67
C ALA A 25 -31.13 17.36 8.77
N ALA A 26 -29.96 17.20 9.38
CA ALA A 26 -28.75 16.82 8.66
C ALA A 26 -29.03 15.43 8.08
N LEU A 27 -29.34 15.37 6.79
CA LEU A 27 -29.45 14.11 6.07
C LEU A 27 -28.06 13.48 6.08
N ALA A 28 -27.93 12.32 6.74
CA ALA A 28 -26.70 11.55 6.74
C ALA A 28 -26.31 11.25 5.28
N GLN A 29 -25.07 11.56 4.91
CA GLN A 29 -24.56 11.31 3.56
C GLN A 29 -24.69 9.81 3.24
N SER A 30 -25.19 9.49 2.05
CA SER A 30 -25.23 8.11 1.58
C SER A 30 -23.80 7.61 1.43
N ALA A 31 -23.53 6.43 1.99
CA ALA A 31 -22.23 5.79 1.89
C ALA A 31 -22.20 4.72 0.80
N GLY A 32 -23.37 4.14 0.48
CA GLY A 32 -23.49 3.06 -0.49
C GLY A 32 -24.75 2.24 -0.31
N GLU A 33 -24.68 0.97 -0.70
CA GLU A 33 -25.79 0.01 -0.59
C GLU A 33 -25.30 -1.42 -0.35
N VAL A 34 -26.21 -2.29 0.07
CA VAL A 34 -26.00 -3.73 0.12
C VAL A 34 -26.24 -4.34 -1.27
N GLU A 35 -25.23 -4.92 -1.89
CA GLU A 35 -25.32 -5.57 -3.20
C GLU A 35 -25.84 -7.02 -3.08
N PHE A 36 -25.47 -7.70 -2.00
CA PHE A 36 -25.89 -9.07 -1.68
C PHE A 36 -25.89 -9.29 -0.16
N ALA A 37 -26.81 -10.10 0.34
CA ALA A 37 -26.82 -10.55 1.73
C ALA A 37 -27.30 -12.00 1.81
N ARG A 38 -26.66 -12.76 2.71
CA ARG A 38 -27.03 -14.14 3.07
C ARG A 38 -27.00 -14.29 4.58
N GLY A 39 -28.00 -14.98 5.13
CA GLY A 39 -28.11 -15.19 6.57
C GLY A 39 -28.66 -13.95 7.29
N VAL A 40 -28.49 -13.91 8.61
CA VAL A 40 -28.99 -12.82 9.45
C VAL A 40 -27.94 -11.73 9.57
N GLY A 41 -28.32 -10.51 9.23
CA GLY A 41 -27.50 -9.33 9.46
C GLY A 41 -28.32 -8.05 9.49
N PHE A 42 -27.77 -7.01 10.11
CA PHE A 42 -28.44 -5.72 10.30
C PHE A 42 -27.53 -4.54 9.98
N ALA A 43 -28.11 -3.46 9.46
CA ALA A 43 -27.54 -2.11 9.49
C ALA A 43 -28.32 -1.28 10.51
N GLN A 44 -27.64 -0.57 11.39
CA GLN A 44 -28.27 0.25 12.42
C GLN A 44 -27.65 1.64 12.44
N SER A 45 -28.46 2.64 12.13
CA SER A 45 -28.08 4.04 12.26
C SER A 45 -28.18 4.49 13.73
N PRO A 46 -27.39 5.49 14.17
CA PRO A 46 -27.42 5.95 15.55
C PRO A 46 -28.83 6.40 15.98
N GLY A 47 -29.32 5.85 17.09
CA GLY A 47 -30.66 6.17 17.62
C GLY A 47 -31.84 5.60 16.83
N GLN A 48 -31.60 4.79 15.80
CA GLN A 48 -32.65 4.16 14.99
C GLN A 48 -32.75 2.66 15.24
N PRO A 49 -33.92 2.04 14.99
CA PRO A 49 -34.06 0.59 15.03
C PRO A 49 -33.20 -0.08 13.93
N PRO A 50 -32.73 -1.33 14.15
CA PRO A 50 -31.95 -2.06 13.15
C PRO A 50 -32.78 -2.38 11.89
N ARG A 51 -32.11 -2.30 10.74
CA ARG A 51 -32.65 -2.61 9.41
C ARG A 51 -31.99 -3.89 8.89
N THR A 52 -32.75 -4.88 8.46
CA THR A 52 -32.18 -6.14 7.94
C THR A 52 -31.34 -5.89 6.69
N LEU A 53 -30.13 -6.47 6.63
CA LEU A 53 -29.29 -6.44 5.44
C LEU A 53 -29.99 -7.22 4.32
N GLY A 54 -30.43 -6.51 3.30
CA GLY A 54 -31.03 -7.05 2.09
C GLY A 54 -30.54 -6.28 0.88
N LYS A 55 -30.57 -6.92 -0.29
CA LYS A 55 -30.14 -6.29 -1.54
C LYS A 55 -30.87 -4.95 -1.76
N GLY A 56 -30.10 -3.90 -2.08
CA GLY A 56 -30.57 -2.54 -2.30
C GLY A 56 -30.80 -1.73 -1.03
N LEU A 57 -30.52 -2.27 0.16
CA LEU A 57 -30.59 -1.49 1.40
C LEU A 57 -29.56 -0.35 1.33
N PRO A 58 -29.97 0.92 1.44
CA PRO A 58 -29.03 2.04 1.46
C PRO A 58 -28.24 2.04 2.77
N LEU A 59 -26.97 2.39 2.67
CA LEU A 59 -26.04 2.57 3.77
C LEU A 59 -25.72 4.05 3.91
N SER A 60 -25.57 4.51 5.13
CA SER A 60 -25.26 5.90 5.48
C SER A 60 -24.04 5.98 6.39
N GLU A 61 -23.38 7.13 6.39
CA GLU A 61 -22.44 7.46 7.46
C GLU A 61 -23.09 7.28 8.84
N GLY A 62 -22.35 6.69 9.77
CA GLY A 62 -22.79 6.32 11.12
C GLY A 62 -23.40 4.93 11.24
N ASP A 63 -23.70 4.24 10.14
CA ASP A 63 -24.30 2.90 10.19
C ASP A 63 -23.34 1.88 10.82
N ARG A 64 -23.87 1.10 11.78
CA ARG A 64 -23.27 -0.13 12.30
C ARG A 64 -23.84 -1.33 11.58
N LEU A 65 -22.98 -2.10 10.94
CA LEU A 65 -23.29 -3.30 10.19
C LEU A 65 -22.88 -4.54 10.99
N THR A 66 -23.80 -5.47 11.18
CA THR A 66 -23.57 -6.70 11.93
C THR A 66 -23.98 -7.92 11.09
N THR A 67 -23.12 -8.93 11.03
CA THR A 67 -23.42 -10.25 10.45
C THR A 67 -23.36 -11.32 11.54
N SER A 68 -24.37 -12.18 11.58
CA SER A 68 -24.42 -13.34 12.50
C SER A 68 -23.55 -14.50 12.00
N ASP A 69 -23.57 -15.60 12.74
CA ASP A 69 -22.90 -16.84 12.32
C ASP A 69 -23.46 -17.35 10.99
N GLY A 70 -22.57 -17.81 10.10
CA GLY A 70 -22.90 -18.20 8.72
C GLY A 70 -23.43 -17.08 7.82
N ALA A 71 -23.57 -15.83 8.31
CA ALA A 71 -24.07 -14.72 7.51
C ALA A 71 -22.94 -13.96 6.80
N SER A 72 -23.22 -13.45 5.61
CA SER A 72 -22.29 -12.58 4.87
C SER A 72 -23.05 -11.54 4.07
N ALA A 73 -22.42 -10.40 3.80
CA ALA A 73 -22.99 -9.35 2.97
C ALA A 73 -21.93 -8.73 2.08
N ILE A 74 -22.26 -8.48 0.82
CA ILE A 74 -21.45 -7.68 -0.10
C ILE A 74 -22.03 -6.27 -0.11
N LEU A 75 -21.18 -5.30 0.19
CA LEU A 75 -21.50 -3.88 0.18
C LEU A 75 -20.84 -3.24 -1.03
N ARG A 76 -21.51 -2.25 -1.61
CA ARG A 76 -20.99 -1.38 -2.67
C ARG A 76 -21.07 0.06 -2.19
N LEU A 77 -19.91 0.69 -1.99
CA LEU A 77 -19.83 2.10 -1.62
C LEU A 77 -19.86 3.00 -2.86
N GLU A 78 -20.20 4.27 -2.67
CA GLU A 78 -20.34 5.23 -3.78
C GLU A 78 -19.04 5.46 -4.56
N ASP A 79 -17.88 5.28 -3.95
CA ASP A 79 -16.57 5.44 -4.60
C ASP A 79 -16.16 4.22 -5.46
N GLY A 80 -17.03 3.21 -5.53
CA GLY A 80 -16.80 1.96 -6.22
C GLY A 80 -16.15 0.87 -5.37
N THR A 81 -15.84 1.12 -4.09
CA THR A 81 -15.36 0.08 -3.18
C THR A 81 -16.41 -1.03 -3.05
N ARG A 82 -15.98 -2.28 -3.24
CA ARG A 82 -16.79 -3.45 -2.92
C ARG A 82 -16.19 -4.20 -1.76
N MET A 83 -17.01 -4.61 -0.82
CA MET A 83 -16.54 -5.27 0.40
C MET A 83 -17.47 -6.41 0.81
N THR A 84 -16.91 -7.60 1.03
CA THR A 84 -17.65 -8.71 1.65
C THR A 84 -17.37 -8.74 3.14
N VAL A 85 -18.40 -8.52 3.94
CA VAL A 85 -18.38 -8.64 5.40
C VAL A 85 -18.55 -10.12 5.77
N ARG A 86 -17.59 -10.67 6.51
CA ARG A 86 -17.53 -12.10 6.89
C ARG A 86 -18.57 -12.43 7.98
N PRO A 87 -18.85 -13.72 8.25
CA PRO A 87 -19.62 -14.12 9.42
C PRO A 87 -19.08 -13.54 10.72
N ASN A 88 -19.95 -13.36 11.70
CA ASN A 88 -19.59 -12.90 13.04
C ASN A 88 -18.83 -11.56 13.06
N SER A 89 -19.21 -10.63 12.18
CA SER A 89 -18.52 -9.34 12.03
C SER A 89 -19.38 -8.17 12.50
N GLU A 90 -18.69 -7.12 12.95
CA GLU A 90 -19.28 -5.83 13.26
C GLU A 90 -18.38 -4.71 12.72
N LEU A 91 -18.95 -3.90 11.83
CA LEU A 91 -18.27 -2.81 11.14
C LEU A 91 -19.09 -1.52 11.25
N VAL A 92 -18.46 -0.38 11.48
CA VAL A 92 -19.11 0.93 11.52
C VAL A 92 -18.55 1.80 10.39
N ILE A 93 -19.45 2.44 9.63
CA ILE A 93 -19.07 3.46 8.64
C ILE A 93 -18.94 4.79 9.37
N THR A 94 -17.80 5.03 10.02
CA THR A 94 -17.63 6.18 10.91
C THR A 94 -17.64 7.52 10.16
N GLN A 95 -16.94 7.59 9.03
CA GLN A 95 -16.96 8.76 8.15
C GLN A 95 -16.95 8.31 6.71
N TYR A 96 -17.77 8.93 5.87
CA TYR A 96 -17.77 8.67 4.45
C TYR A 96 -18.14 9.91 3.67
N ARG A 97 -17.17 10.40 2.90
CA ARG A 97 -17.34 11.51 1.97
C ARG A 97 -16.67 11.18 0.65
N TYR A 98 -17.49 11.05 -0.38
CA TYR A 98 -17.03 10.91 -1.75
C TYR A 98 -17.65 11.98 -2.64
N ARG A 99 -16.80 12.67 -3.39
CA ARG A 99 -17.14 13.53 -4.52
C ARG A 99 -16.10 13.31 -5.60
N GLU A 100 -16.56 13.14 -6.83
CA GLU A 100 -15.66 12.94 -7.97
C GLU A 100 -14.68 14.12 -8.08
N ASN A 101 -13.39 13.80 -8.29
CA ASN A 101 -12.29 14.76 -8.40
C ASN A 101 -12.06 15.69 -7.20
N ALA A 102 -12.69 15.42 -6.05
CA ALA A 102 -12.46 16.21 -4.83
C ALA A 102 -11.22 15.74 -4.07
N SER A 103 -10.40 16.69 -3.61
CA SER A 103 -9.20 16.43 -2.82
C SER A 103 -9.49 16.10 -1.35
N ASP A 104 -10.70 16.43 -0.87
CA ASP A 104 -11.12 16.25 0.52
C ASP A 104 -11.95 14.98 0.74
N ASN A 105 -11.93 14.04 -0.20
CA ASN A 105 -12.55 12.73 -0.01
C ASN A 105 -11.98 12.01 1.22
N ASN A 106 -12.83 11.25 1.91
CA ASN A 106 -12.47 10.54 3.14
C ASN A 106 -13.36 9.30 3.33
N MET A 107 -12.76 8.21 3.79
CA MET A 107 -13.43 7.01 4.24
C MET A 107 -12.76 6.52 5.52
N LEU A 108 -13.50 6.52 6.63
CA LEU A 108 -13.09 5.94 7.89
C LEU A 108 -14.08 4.84 8.27
N LEU A 109 -13.60 3.61 8.28
CA LEU A 109 -14.34 2.46 8.78
C LEU A 109 -13.78 2.05 10.14
N GLN A 110 -14.62 1.56 11.04
CA GLN A 110 -14.21 0.96 12.30
C GLN A 110 -14.65 -0.51 12.32
N MET A 111 -13.70 -1.44 12.36
CA MET A 111 -13.95 -2.86 12.55
C MET A 111 -13.86 -3.20 14.03
N VAL A 112 -15.01 -3.53 14.63
CA VAL A 112 -15.13 -3.86 16.05
C VAL A 112 -14.77 -5.32 16.31
N ARG A 113 -15.16 -6.22 15.40
CA ARG A 113 -14.84 -7.67 15.43
C ARG A 113 -15.07 -8.30 14.06
N GLY A 114 -14.58 -9.53 13.89
CA GLY A 114 -14.80 -10.32 12.69
C GLY A 114 -13.81 -9.96 11.59
N GLY A 115 -14.28 -9.82 10.36
CA GLY A 115 -13.43 -9.45 9.24
C GLY A 115 -14.20 -9.10 7.97
N PHE A 116 -13.45 -8.65 6.97
CA PHE A 116 -13.98 -8.38 5.64
C PHE A 116 -12.88 -8.58 4.60
N ARG A 117 -13.29 -8.74 3.35
CA ARG A 117 -12.44 -8.58 2.17
C ARG A 117 -12.93 -7.40 1.37
N ALA A 118 -12.04 -6.53 0.91
CA ALA A 118 -12.40 -5.33 0.16
C ALA A 118 -11.55 -5.17 -1.10
N VAL A 119 -12.20 -4.77 -2.19
CA VAL A 119 -11.56 -4.24 -3.40
C VAL A 119 -11.87 -2.75 -3.45
N THR A 120 -10.84 -1.92 -3.29
CA THR A 120 -11.03 -0.50 -2.98
C THR A 120 -11.30 0.36 -4.22
N GLY A 121 -12.11 1.40 -4.00
CA GLY A 121 -12.55 2.36 -4.99
C GLY A 121 -11.63 3.58 -5.14
N LEU A 122 -12.19 4.63 -5.74
CA LEU A 122 -11.47 5.81 -6.19
C LEU A 122 -10.88 6.67 -5.07
N ILE A 123 -11.46 6.65 -3.85
CA ILE A 123 -10.90 7.41 -2.71
C ILE A 123 -9.46 6.97 -2.45
N SER A 124 -9.26 5.66 -2.35
CA SER A 124 -7.95 5.07 -2.05
C SER A 124 -6.90 5.28 -3.15
N LYS A 125 -7.34 5.45 -4.40
CA LYS A 125 -6.47 5.65 -5.57
C LYS A 125 -6.03 7.10 -5.72
N ASN A 126 -6.92 8.05 -5.46
CA ASN A 126 -6.68 9.47 -5.72
C ASN A 126 -6.09 10.21 -4.50
N ALA A 127 -6.40 9.74 -3.29
CA ALA A 127 -5.97 10.38 -2.04
C ALA A 127 -5.33 9.32 -1.10
N PRO A 128 -4.01 9.09 -1.18
CA PRO A 128 -3.32 7.96 -0.54
C PRO A 128 -3.28 7.96 1.01
N ASN A 129 -4.11 8.74 1.69
CA ASN A 129 -4.31 8.69 3.15
C ASN A 129 -5.79 8.84 3.54
N ALA A 130 -6.70 8.89 2.57
CA ALA A 130 -8.11 9.20 2.78
C ALA A 130 -8.93 7.99 3.21
N ALA A 131 -8.48 6.78 2.90
CA ALA A 131 -9.18 5.54 3.22
C ALA A 131 -8.47 4.82 4.38
N LYS A 132 -9.18 4.63 5.50
CA LYS A 132 -8.67 4.00 6.71
C LYS A 132 -9.66 3.01 7.32
N VAL A 133 -9.13 1.97 7.92
CA VAL A 133 -9.90 1.03 8.77
C VAL A 133 -9.26 1.00 10.14
N GLN A 134 -10.01 1.38 11.17
CA GLN A 134 -9.58 1.33 12.56
C GLN A 134 -10.06 0.03 13.22
N THR A 135 -9.20 -0.57 14.03
CA THR A 135 -9.51 -1.71 14.88
C THR A 135 -9.09 -1.42 16.32
N SER A 136 -9.31 -2.38 17.23
CA SER A 136 -8.77 -2.28 18.59
C SER A 136 -7.24 -2.41 18.67
N THR A 137 -6.57 -2.90 17.61
CA THR A 137 -5.12 -3.17 17.61
C THR A 137 -4.33 -2.25 16.69
N ALA A 138 -4.92 -1.77 15.60
CA ALA A 138 -4.21 -0.99 14.59
C ALA A 138 -5.14 -0.12 13.74
N THR A 139 -4.53 0.78 12.98
CA THR A 139 -5.17 1.47 11.86
C THR A 139 -4.55 0.98 10.56
N ILE A 140 -5.39 0.49 9.64
CA ILE A 140 -5.01 0.16 8.28
C ILE A 140 -5.17 1.41 7.42
N GLY A 141 -4.08 1.94 6.87
CA GLY A 141 -4.08 2.93 5.80
C GLY A 141 -4.13 2.25 4.44
N ILE A 142 -5.15 2.56 3.64
CA ILE A 142 -5.44 1.89 2.37
C ILE A 142 -4.95 2.74 1.21
N ARG A 143 -4.11 2.17 0.32
CA ARG A 143 -3.54 2.88 -0.84
C ARG A 143 -3.75 2.12 -2.15
N GLY A 144 -5.02 1.82 -2.44
CA GLY A 144 -5.44 1.00 -3.58
C GLY A 144 -5.08 -0.46 -3.33
N THR A 145 -6.07 -1.31 -3.05
CA THR A 145 -5.79 -2.74 -2.78
C THR A 145 -7.04 -3.63 -2.88
N ASP A 146 -6.81 -4.88 -3.25
CA ASP A 146 -7.65 -6.02 -2.85
C ASP A 146 -7.00 -6.62 -1.60
N PHE A 147 -7.68 -6.56 -0.46
CA PHE A 147 -7.15 -7.07 0.80
C PHE A 147 -8.22 -7.66 1.70
N ASP A 148 -7.79 -8.56 2.57
CA ASP A 148 -8.57 -9.15 3.64
C ASP A 148 -8.09 -8.59 4.97
N ALA A 149 -9.00 -8.21 5.85
CA ALA A 149 -8.71 -7.86 7.24
C ALA A 149 -9.54 -8.76 8.16
N ARG A 150 -8.89 -9.37 9.14
CA ARG A 150 -9.51 -10.24 10.13
C ARG A 150 -9.01 -9.88 11.52
N LEU A 151 -9.89 -9.33 12.34
CA LEU A 151 -9.63 -9.14 13.76
C LEU A 151 -9.94 -10.46 14.48
N CYS A 152 -8.87 -11.17 14.83
CA CYS A 152 -8.90 -12.47 15.45
C CYS A 152 -8.98 -12.39 16.97
N SER A 153 -9.88 -13.19 17.52
CA SER A 153 -9.85 -13.66 18.90
C SER A 153 -9.56 -15.17 18.86
N ARG A 154 -10.10 -15.94 19.81
CA ARG A 154 -9.94 -17.40 19.85
C ARG A 154 -10.61 -18.14 18.67
N ASP A 155 -11.45 -17.46 17.91
CA ASP A 155 -12.20 -18.01 16.79
C ASP A 155 -11.33 -18.37 15.57
N CYS A 156 -10.29 -17.57 15.27
CA CYS A 156 -9.44 -17.80 14.11
C CYS A 156 -8.65 -19.11 14.19
N GLY A 157 -8.16 -19.48 15.37
CA GLY A 157 -7.47 -20.77 15.57
C GLY A 157 -8.39 -21.97 15.30
N ALA A 158 -9.65 -21.89 15.70
CA ALA A 158 -10.64 -22.93 15.42
C ALA A 158 -11.02 -23.00 13.93
N GLU A 159 -11.05 -21.86 13.24
CA GLU A 159 -11.26 -21.78 11.79
C GLU A 159 -10.08 -22.40 11.03
N ALA A 160 -8.84 -22.02 11.38
CA ALA A 160 -7.62 -22.58 10.80
C ALA A 160 -7.49 -24.09 11.00
N ALA A 161 -7.89 -24.60 12.17
CA ALA A 161 -7.83 -26.03 12.49
C ALA A 161 -8.75 -26.90 11.60
N ARG A 162 -9.79 -26.31 10.99
CA ARG A 162 -10.68 -27.02 10.05
C ARG A 162 -10.10 -27.12 8.64
N VAL A 163 -9.05 -26.38 8.34
CA VAL A 163 -8.39 -26.39 7.02
C VAL A 163 -7.34 -27.51 6.97
N ALA A 164 -7.63 -28.53 6.16
CA ALA A 164 -6.77 -29.69 5.98
C ALA A 164 -5.49 -29.34 5.19
N GLU A 165 -5.56 -28.35 4.30
CA GLU A 165 -4.41 -27.89 3.54
C GLU A 165 -3.33 -27.23 4.41
N SER A 166 -2.10 -27.30 3.94
CA SER A 166 -0.97 -26.57 4.51
C SER A 166 -1.05 -25.09 4.16
N ALA A 167 -0.64 -24.24 5.10
CA ALA A 167 -0.54 -22.81 4.85
C ALA A 167 0.50 -22.52 3.76
N ARG A 168 0.19 -21.61 2.82
CA ARG A 168 1.16 -21.18 1.82
C ARG A 168 2.20 -20.24 2.46
N PRO A 169 3.47 -20.28 2.02
CA PRO A 169 4.47 -19.31 2.46
C PRO A 169 4.04 -17.88 2.16
N ASN A 170 4.28 -16.98 3.12
CA ASN A 170 4.13 -15.55 2.91
C ASN A 170 5.37 -15.04 2.15
N ALA A 171 5.21 -14.70 0.87
CA ALA A 171 6.32 -14.31 0.03
C ALA A 171 6.36 -12.78 -0.12
N VAL A 172 7.47 -12.16 0.29
CA VAL A 172 7.75 -10.77 -0.05
C VAL A 172 8.19 -10.70 -1.51
N LEU A 173 7.21 -10.50 -2.40
CA LEU A 173 7.43 -10.47 -3.85
C LEU A 173 8.18 -9.21 -4.32
N ALA A 174 8.18 -8.15 -3.52
CA ALA A 174 8.89 -6.91 -3.83
C ALA A 174 10.41 -7.15 -3.87
N SER A 175 11.06 -6.69 -4.93
CA SER A 175 12.53 -6.60 -5.02
C SER A 175 13.07 -5.56 -4.05
N ALA A 176 12.38 -4.43 -3.96
CA ALA A 176 12.74 -3.29 -3.13
C ALA A 176 11.52 -2.65 -2.48
N LYS A 177 11.75 -1.91 -1.40
CA LYS A 177 10.78 -1.04 -0.76
C LYS A 177 11.35 0.37 -0.61
N VAL A 178 10.50 1.37 -0.71
CA VAL A 178 10.88 2.76 -0.47
C VAL A 178 11.15 2.96 1.02
N VAL A 179 12.28 3.55 1.36
CA VAL A 179 12.69 3.88 2.74
C VAL A 179 12.46 5.36 3.03
N GLN A 180 12.73 6.23 2.06
CA GLN A 180 12.46 7.66 2.15
C GLN A 180 11.85 8.15 0.86
N SER A 181 10.84 9.02 0.98
CA SER A 181 10.12 9.58 -0.16
C SER A 181 9.94 11.09 0.02
N GLN A 182 10.41 11.89 -0.95
CA GLN A 182 10.07 13.30 -1.05
C GLN A 182 9.59 13.62 -2.47
N GLY A 183 8.44 14.30 -2.57
CA GLY A 183 7.81 14.63 -3.84
C GLY A 183 6.97 13.50 -4.42
N GLU A 184 6.68 13.58 -5.72
CA GLU A 184 5.90 12.57 -6.42
C GLU A 184 6.80 11.49 -7.02
N ILE A 185 6.58 10.26 -6.58
CA ILE A 185 7.30 9.07 -7.05
C ILE A 185 6.28 8.05 -7.50
N HIS A 186 6.53 7.43 -8.63
CA HIS A 186 5.67 6.40 -9.18
C HIS A 186 6.48 5.17 -9.55
N ALA A 187 5.84 4.01 -9.57
CA ALA A 187 6.32 2.85 -10.29
C ALA A 187 5.36 2.53 -11.43
N VAL A 188 5.91 2.17 -12.57
CA VAL A 188 5.18 1.78 -13.78
C VAL A 188 5.55 0.34 -14.08
N ASP A 189 4.55 -0.53 -14.11
CA ASP A 189 4.75 -1.95 -14.44
C ASP A 189 4.82 -2.18 -15.96
N ALA A 190 4.98 -3.45 -16.36
CA ALA A 190 5.07 -3.84 -17.77
C ALA A 190 3.78 -3.58 -18.57
N ASP A 191 2.63 -3.48 -17.91
CA ASP A 191 1.32 -3.21 -18.50
C ASP A 191 1.01 -1.69 -18.56
N ASN A 192 2.00 -0.84 -18.22
CA ASN A 192 1.88 0.61 -18.04
C ASN A 192 0.93 1.05 -16.92
N ASN A 193 0.62 0.18 -15.96
CA ASN A 193 -0.10 0.61 -14.77
C ASN A 193 0.84 1.44 -13.90
N ARG A 194 0.44 2.70 -13.68
CA ARG A 194 1.19 3.65 -12.88
C ARG A 194 0.64 3.67 -11.46
N ARG A 195 1.49 3.33 -10.49
CA ARG A 195 1.16 3.36 -9.06
C ARG A 195 2.03 4.36 -8.32
N ARG A 196 1.44 5.14 -7.42
CA ARG A 196 2.19 6.07 -6.58
C ARG A 196 2.97 5.29 -5.52
N LEU A 197 4.25 5.61 -5.37
CA LEU A 197 5.10 5.08 -4.32
C LEU A 197 5.14 6.06 -3.14
N VAL A 198 5.12 5.49 -1.94
CA VAL A 198 5.30 6.16 -0.65
C VAL A 198 6.26 5.30 0.19
N GLU A 199 6.64 5.75 1.38
CA GLU A 199 7.44 4.94 2.30
C GLU A 199 6.81 3.56 2.53
N GLY A 200 7.66 2.54 2.50
CA GLY A 200 7.31 1.12 2.51
C GLY A 200 6.73 0.55 1.22
N GLY A 201 6.41 1.40 0.23
CA GLY A 201 5.83 0.98 -1.05
C GLY A 201 6.72 -0.01 -1.80
N GLY A 202 6.11 -1.11 -2.25
CA GLY A 202 6.80 -2.19 -2.95
C GLY A 202 7.16 -1.87 -4.41
N ILE A 203 8.36 -2.27 -4.81
CA ILE A 203 8.86 -2.23 -6.18
C ILE A 203 9.22 -3.65 -6.57
N TYR A 204 8.68 -4.11 -7.68
CA TYR A 204 8.71 -5.48 -8.19
C TYR A 204 9.63 -5.58 -9.41
N PRO A 205 10.07 -6.79 -9.77
CA PRO A 205 10.82 -7.00 -11.01
C PRO A 205 10.05 -6.50 -12.23
N GLY A 206 10.75 -5.82 -13.14
CA GLY A 206 10.19 -5.22 -14.35
C GLY A 206 9.72 -3.77 -14.19
N ASP A 207 9.55 -3.29 -12.95
CA ASP A 207 9.06 -1.93 -12.73
C ASP A 207 10.07 -0.86 -13.15
N VAL A 208 9.53 0.24 -13.68
CA VAL A 208 10.23 1.51 -13.87
C VAL A 208 9.79 2.47 -12.76
N VAL A 209 10.73 2.84 -11.90
CA VAL A 209 10.55 3.88 -10.88
C VAL A 209 10.80 5.25 -11.51
N GLU A 210 9.84 6.14 -11.36
CA GLU A 210 9.84 7.50 -11.90
C GLU A 210 9.75 8.53 -10.78
N THR A 211 10.74 9.42 -10.69
CA THR A 211 10.71 10.59 -9.80
C THR A 211 10.35 11.84 -10.58
N ALA A 212 9.43 12.65 -10.06
CA ALA A 212 9.09 13.95 -10.64
C ALA A 212 10.24 14.98 -10.49
N PRO A 213 10.16 16.16 -11.14
CA PRO A 213 11.09 17.26 -10.87
C PRO A 213 11.10 17.65 -9.39
N GLY A 214 12.28 17.69 -8.78
CA GLY A 214 12.49 17.98 -7.36
C GLY A 214 12.08 16.84 -6.41
N ALA A 215 11.65 15.69 -6.94
CA ALA A 215 11.38 14.50 -6.15
C ALA A 215 12.64 13.65 -5.98
N ARG A 216 12.76 13.01 -4.82
CA ARG A 216 13.85 12.06 -4.51
C ARG A 216 13.32 10.88 -3.73
N ALA A 217 13.93 9.73 -3.95
CA ALA A 217 13.57 8.49 -3.29
C ALA A 217 14.82 7.78 -2.78
N VAL A 218 14.72 7.12 -1.63
CA VAL A 218 15.70 6.09 -1.25
C VAL A 218 14.96 4.76 -1.24
N ILE A 219 15.47 3.79 -1.99
CA ILE A 219 14.90 2.44 -2.07
C ILE A 219 15.91 1.44 -1.50
N ALA A 220 15.43 0.51 -0.69
CA ALA A 220 16.23 -0.60 -0.16
C ALA A 220 15.74 -1.91 -0.78
N PHE A 221 16.68 -2.78 -1.12
CA PHE A 221 16.43 -4.09 -1.71
C PHE A 221 16.53 -5.19 -0.65
N ARG A 222 15.96 -6.36 -0.95
CA ARG A 222 16.03 -7.53 -0.04
C ARG A 222 17.46 -8.05 0.20
N ASP A 223 18.41 -7.71 -0.68
CA ASP A 223 19.81 -8.11 -0.56
C ASP A 223 20.69 -7.08 0.17
N ASP A 224 20.10 -6.12 0.88
CA ASP A 224 20.77 -4.96 1.50
C ASP A 224 21.32 -3.91 0.53
N SER A 225 21.11 -4.04 -0.79
CA SER A 225 21.40 -2.94 -1.71
C SER A 225 20.50 -1.74 -1.41
N ARG A 226 21.04 -0.53 -1.58
CA ARG A 226 20.31 0.72 -1.38
C ARG A 226 20.60 1.67 -2.53
N ILE A 227 19.56 2.31 -3.05
CA ILE A 227 19.68 3.24 -4.17
C ILE A 227 18.93 4.53 -3.84
N THR A 228 19.63 5.66 -3.91
CA THR A 228 19.02 6.98 -3.91
C THR A 228 18.74 7.38 -5.35
N LEU A 229 17.49 7.70 -5.67
CA LEU A 229 17.07 8.24 -6.96
C LEU A 229 16.92 9.76 -6.84
N GLY A 230 17.60 10.51 -7.72
CA GLY A 230 17.47 11.96 -7.79
C GLY A 230 16.25 12.43 -8.57
N SER A 231 16.10 13.74 -8.73
CA SER A 231 15.03 14.38 -9.53
C SER A 231 14.98 13.88 -10.97
N SER A 232 13.76 13.80 -11.53
CA SER A 232 13.52 13.45 -12.95
C SER A 232 14.20 12.16 -13.40
N THR A 233 14.21 11.15 -12.54
CA THR A 233 14.89 9.87 -12.76
C THR A 233 13.91 8.82 -13.26
N ARG A 234 14.35 8.00 -14.22
CA ARG A 234 13.67 6.78 -14.64
C ARG A 234 14.61 5.61 -14.46
N PHE A 235 14.34 4.79 -13.46
CA PHE A 235 15.18 3.66 -13.05
C PHE A 235 14.38 2.37 -13.13
N ARG A 236 14.84 1.41 -13.92
CA ARG A 236 14.16 0.13 -14.11
C ARG A 236 14.86 -0.99 -13.37
N ILE A 237 14.10 -1.84 -12.69
CA ILE A 237 14.59 -3.10 -12.14
C ILE A 237 14.39 -4.17 -13.22
N ASP A 238 15.44 -4.51 -13.96
CA ASP A 238 15.33 -5.48 -15.06
C ASP A 238 15.15 -6.91 -14.53
N ASN A 239 15.92 -7.28 -13.52
CA ASN A 239 15.84 -8.59 -12.90
C ASN A 239 16.36 -8.52 -11.46
N PHE A 240 15.61 -9.10 -10.53
CA PHE A 240 16.03 -9.25 -9.16
C PHE A 240 15.63 -10.62 -8.62
N VAL A 241 16.62 -11.45 -8.35
CA VAL A 241 16.48 -12.76 -7.70
C VAL A 241 17.38 -12.74 -6.48
N TYR A 242 16.82 -13.04 -5.32
CA TYR A 242 17.57 -13.10 -4.08
C TYR A 242 16.95 -14.14 -3.15
N ASP A 243 17.82 -15.00 -2.64
CA ASP A 243 17.58 -15.92 -1.55
C ASP A 243 18.71 -15.74 -0.54
N GLU A 244 18.36 -15.54 0.72
CA GLU A 244 19.33 -15.23 1.77
C GLU A 244 20.30 -16.41 2.04
N GLN A 245 19.83 -17.64 1.87
CA GLN A 245 20.63 -18.85 2.06
C GLN A 245 21.57 -19.10 0.88
N ASN A 246 21.23 -18.60 -0.32
CA ASN A 246 21.95 -18.83 -1.57
C ASN A 246 22.27 -17.52 -2.31
N ALA A 247 22.77 -16.51 -1.59
CA ALA A 247 23.03 -15.17 -2.14
C ALA A 247 23.91 -15.16 -3.41
N GLY A 248 24.82 -16.13 -3.58
CA GLY A 248 25.69 -16.26 -4.76
C GLY A 248 24.99 -16.69 -6.05
N GLU A 249 23.79 -17.27 -5.95
CA GLU A 249 22.91 -17.58 -7.09
C GLU A 249 21.96 -16.42 -7.43
N GLY A 250 21.89 -15.43 -6.54
CA GLY A 250 21.09 -14.22 -6.75
C GLY A 250 21.56 -13.43 -7.97
N ARG A 251 20.67 -12.57 -8.48
CA ARG A 251 20.92 -11.70 -9.64
C ARG A 251 20.29 -10.35 -9.41
N PHE A 252 21.03 -9.28 -9.70
CA PHE A 252 20.51 -7.92 -9.63
C PHE A 252 20.95 -7.12 -10.86
N LEU A 253 20.04 -7.01 -11.83
CA LEU A 253 20.21 -6.19 -13.02
C LEU A 253 19.24 -5.02 -12.99
N ALA A 254 19.75 -3.83 -13.25
CA ALA A 254 18.96 -2.62 -13.35
C ALA A 254 19.40 -1.75 -14.54
N SER A 255 18.52 -0.84 -14.93
CA SER A 255 18.78 0.12 -16.00
C SER A 255 18.49 1.54 -15.53
N LEU A 256 19.45 2.44 -15.74
CA LEU A 256 19.22 3.88 -15.62
C LEU A 256 18.88 4.42 -17.02
N LEU A 257 17.63 4.85 -17.20
CA LEU A 257 17.13 5.37 -18.47
C LEU A 257 17.33 6.89 -18.56
N ARG A 258 17.21 7.57 -17.43
CA ARG A 258 17.23 9.03 -17.31
C ARG A 258 17.56 9.44 -15.88
N GLY A 259 18.23 10.57 -15.69
CA GLY A 259 18.40 11.20 -14.39
C GLY A 259 19.61 10.66 -13.63
N SER A 260 19.48 10.44 -12.32
CA SER A 260 20.64 10.17 -11.48
C SER A 260 20.35 9.18 -10.35
N VAL A 261 21.36 8.37 -10.03
CA VAL A 261 21.32 7.41 -8.93
C VAL A 261 22.60 7.45 -8.12
N ARG A 262 22.48 7.30 -6.80
CA ARG A 262 23.57 6.87 -5.93
C ARG A 262 23.27 5.44 -5.51
N ALA A 263 24.15 4.51 -5.79
CA ALA A 263 23.93 3.09 -5.51
C ALA A 263 24.96 2.58 -4.53
N LEU A 264 24.51 1.79 -3.56
CA LEU A 264 25.31 0.98 -2.66
C LEU A 264 24.83 -0.46 -2.80
N THR A 265 25.72 -1.36 -3.23
CA THR A 265 25.33 -2.76 -3.44
C THR A 265 25.50 -3.61 -2.20
N GLY A 266 24.62 -4.60 -2.06
CA GLY A 266 24.58 -5.49 -0.91
C GLY A 266 25.15 -6.89 -1.18
N LEU A 267 24.46 -7.89 -0.62
CA LEU A 267 24.92 -9.25 -0.42
C LEU A 267 25.12 -10.02 -1.72
N ILE A 268 24.32 -9.80 -2.77
CA ILE A 268 24.53 -10.46 -4.07
C ILE A 268 25.88 -10.04 -4.65
N ALA A 269 26.19 -8.74 -4.66
CA ALA A 269 27.45 -8.23 -5.20
C ALA A 269 28.66 -8.73 -4.39
N LYS A 270 28.49 -8.88 -3.07
CA LYS A 270 29.51 -9.42 -2.17
C LYS A 270 29.75 -10.92 -2.41
N ALA A 271 28.70 -11.69 -2.68
CA ALA A 271 28.79 -13.12 -2.94
C ALA A 271 29.29 -13.43 -4.35
N ASN A 272 28.76 -12.73 -5.36
CA ASN A 272 29.14 -12.89 -6.76
C ASN A 272 28.93 -11.59 -7.56
N ASN A 273 30.02 -10.84 -7.73
CA ASN A 273 30.01 -9.56 -8.44
C ASN A 273 29.57 -9.62 -9.92
N ARG A 274 29.62 -10.80 -10.57
CA ARG A 274 29.19 -10.94 -11.97
C ARG A 274 27.67 -10.91 -12.12
N ASN A 275 26.95 -11.09 -11.02
CA ASN A 275 25.50 -11.15 -11.02
C ASN A 275 24.85 -9.78 -10.79
N VAL A 276 25.66 -8.73 -10.58
CA VAL A 276 25.17 -7.37 -10.31
C VAL A 276 25.66 -6.41 -11.37
N GLY A 277 24.73 -5.68 -11.98
CA GLY A 277 25.05 -4.73 -13.02
C GLY A 277 24.00 -3.65 -13.23
N LEU A 278 24.48 -2.48 -13.63
CA LEU A 278 23.66 -1.35 -14.06
C LEU A 278 23.91 -1.10 -15.55
N SER A 279 22.85 -1.01 -16.34
CA SER A 279 22.94 -0.65 -17.76
C SER A 279 22.41 0.75 -18.01
N THR A 280 22.99 1.44 -18.98
CA THR A 280 22.46 2.67 -19.55
C THR A 280 22.50 2.56 -21.08
N ALA A 281 21.93 3.55 -21.77
CA ALA A 281 22.06 3.64 -23.22
C ALA A 281 23.52 3.84 -23.70
N THR A 282 24.44 4.23 -22.83
CA THR A 282 25.83 4.58 -23.17
C THR A 282 26.88 3.62 -22.62
N ALA A 283 26.59 2.88 -21.54
CA ALA A 283 27.53 1.90 -20.98
C ALA A 283 26.84 0.81 -20.18
N THR A 284 27.57 -0.29 -19.95
CA THR A 284 27.27 -1.28 -18.92
C THR A 284 28.27 -1.14 -17.77
N ILE A 285 27.76 -1.07 -16.55
CA ILE A 285 28.53 -0.96 -15.31
C ILE A 285 28.43 -2.30 -14.58
N GLY A 286 29.54 -3.04 -14.53
CA GLY A 286 29.71 -4.22 -13.69
C GLY A 286 30.11 -3.81 -12.28
N ILE A 287 29.41 -4.35 -11.28
CA ILE A 287 29.51 -3.88 -9.90
C ILE A 287 30.27 -4.90 -9.04
N ARG A 288 31.30 -4.46 -8.30
CA ARG A 288 32.13 -5.33 -7.45
C ARG A 288 32.06 -4.95 -5.97
N GLY A 289 30.86 -4.97 -5.39
CA GLY A 289 30.64 -4.69 -3.97
C GLY A 289 30.97 -3.24 -3.61
N THR A 290 30.23 -2.29 -4.16
CA THR A 290 30.63 -0.88 -4.22
C THR A 290 29.53 0.13 -3.97
N GLY A 291 29.99 1.33 -3.65
CA GLY A 291 29.23 2.57 -3.68
C GLY A 291 29.66 3.43 -4.87
N PHE A 292 28.72 3.79 -5.75
CA PHE A 292 28.99 4.66 -6.89
C PHE A 292 27.79 5.56 -7.22
N ASP A 293 28.09 6.65 -7.89
CA ASP A 293 27.15 7.64 -8.38
C ASP A 293 27.12 7.56 -9.92
N ALA A 294 25.92 7.57 -10.50
CA ALA A 294 25.72 7.58 -11.94
C ALA A 294 24.67 8.64 -12.30
N ALA A 295 24.99 9.49 -13.28
CA ALA A 295 24.08 10.55 -13.72
C ALA A 295 24.15 10.77 -15.22
N CYS A 296 22.98 10.87 -15.85
CA CYS A 296 22.80 11.35 -17.21
C CYS A 296 22.04 12.69 -17.15
N PRO A 297 22.60 13.79 -17.68
CA PRO A 297 21.85 15.03 -17.85
C PRO A 297 20.68 14.80 -18.82
N GLY A 298 19.47 14.63 -18.31
CA GLY A 298 18.31 14.24 -19.11
C GLY A 298 18.28 12.73 -19.43
N GLU A 299 17.84 12.38 -20.64
CA GLU A 299 17.80 10.98 -21.11
C GLU A 299 19.21 10.44 -21.27
N CYS A 300 19.49 9.21 -20.82
CA CYS A 300 20.81 8.62 -21.05
C CYS A 300 21.09 8.36 -22.54
N THR A 301 20.05 8.26 -23.38
CA THR A 301 20.22 8.14 -24.82
C THR A 301 20.67 9.48 -25.41
N GLY A 302 21.84 9.48 -26.04
CA GLY A 302 22.38 10.67 -26.72
C GLY A 302 23.01 11.73 -25.80
N ASN A 303 23.04 11.51 -24.48
CA ASN A 303 23.73 12.38 -23.53
C ASN A 303 24.90 11.66 -22.85
N ASN A 304 25.77 12.44 -22.20
CA ASN A 304 26.90 11.92 -21.45
C ASN A 304 26.43 11.14 -20.22
N LEU A 305 27.16 10.09 -19.88
CA LEU A 305 27.02 9.38 -18.61
C LEU A 305 28.19 9.74 -17.70
N ASN A 306 27.89 10.39 -16.58
CA ASN A 306 28.85 10.73 -15.54
C ASN A 306 28.86 9.63 -14.48
N LEU A 307 30.03 9.09 -14.17
CA LEU A 307 30.23 8.04 -13.17
C LEU A 307 31.26 8.49 -12.15
N PHE A 308 31.02 8.21 -10.87
CA PHE A 308 31.97 8.44 -9.80
C PHE A 308 31.89 7.33 -8.76
N THR A 309 33.02 6.72 -8.41
CA THR A 309 33.07 5.66 -7.40
C THR A 309 33.52 6.23 -6.08
N TRP A 310 32.76 6.02 -5.01
CA TRP A 310 33.11 6.47 -3.66
C TRP A 310 33.41 5.33 -2.69
N LEU A 311 33.12 4.08 -3.05
CA LEU A 311 33.50 2.89 -2.29
C LEU A 311 33.81 1.71 -3.22
N GLY A 312 34.95 1.05 -3.00
CA GLY A 312 35.40 -0.14 -3.74
C GLY A 312 35.77 0.14 -5.21
N SER A 313 35.40 -0.75 -6.15
CA SER A 313 35.63 -0.56 -7.59
C SER A 313 34.48 -0.98 -8.52
N ILE A 314 34.27 -0.24 -9.61
CA ILE A 314 33.34 -0.61 -10.69
C ILE A 314 34.09 -0.87 -11.99
N ALA A 315 33.48 -1.69 -12.86
CA ALA A 315 33.93 -1.91 -14.23
C ALA A 315 32.95 -1.23 -15.19
N VAL A 316 33.46 -0.39 -16.08
CA VAL A 316 32.64 0.34 -17.06
C VAL A 316 33.01 -0.13 -18.45
N THR A 317 32.01 -0.57 -19.21
CA THR A 317 32.15 -0.96 -20.61
C THR A 317 31.26 -0.04 -21.46
N PRO A 318 31.81 0.95 -22.16
CA PRO A 318 31.05 1.78 -23.09
C PRO A 318 30.35 0.94 -24.17
N GLN A 319 29.15 1.33 -24.57
CA GLN A 319 28.40 0.62 -25.61
C GLN A 319 29.19 0.59 -26.93
N GLY A 320 29.17 -0.56 -27.60
CA GLY A 320 29.91 -0.77 -28.85
C GLY A 320 31.42 -0.94 -28.70
N ARG A 321 31.95 -0.99 -27.47
CA ARG A 321 33.37 -1.28 -27.19
C ARG A 321 33.53 -2.57 -26.39
N THR A 322 34.66 -3.24 -26.59
CA THR A 322 35.06 -4.42 -25.79
C THR A 322 35.99 -4.04 -24.63
N GLY A 323 36.59 -2.85 -24.69
CA GLY A 323 37.46 -2.32 -23.64
C GLY A 323 36.68 -1.98 -22.37
N MET A 324 37.19 -2.43 -21.24
CA MET A 324 36.64 -2.15 -19.91
C MET A 324 37.58 -1.19 -19.17
N GLU A 325 37.00 -0.14 -18.60
CA GLU A 325 37.68 0.76 -17.67
C GLU A 325 37.35 0.36 -16.24
N ILE A 326 38.32 0.43 -15.34
CA ILE A 326 38.11 0.15 -13.91
C ILE A 326 38.24 1.45 -13.14
N LEU A 327 37.21 1.81 -12.38
CA LEU A 327 37.24 2.95 -11.46
C LEU A 327 37.31 2.46 -10.03
N GLN A 328 38.33 2.91 -9.31
CA GLN A 328 38.48 2.75 -7.87
C GLN A 328 37.80 3.91 -7.12
N ALA A 329 37.63 3.75 -5.81
CA ALA A 329 37.14 4.82 -4.94
C ALA A 329 37.95 6.12 -5.13
N GLY A 330 37.23 7.24 -5.25
CA GLY A 330 37.79 8.56 -5.54
C GLY A 330 37.98 8.86 -7.02
N GLN A 331 37.71 7.92 -7.92
CA GLN A 331 37.83 8.12 -9.37
C GLN A 331 36.46 8.32 -10.01
N GLY A 332 36.41 9.17 -11.04
CA GLY A 332 35.25 9.35 -11.90
C GLY A 332 35.62 9.37 -13.37
N LEU A 333 34.64 9.11 -14.22
CA LEU A 333 34.75 9.26 -15.67
C LEU A 333 33.43 9.76 -16.28
N VAL A 334 33.53 10.29 -17.48
CA VAL A 334 32.41 10.63 -18.35
C VAL A 334 32.47 9.73 -19.57
N VAL A 335 31.39 9.01 -19.87
CA VAL A 335 31.22 8.30 -21.14
C VAL A 335 30.39 9.19 -22.07
N LEU A 336 30.99 9.66 -23.14
CA LEU A 336 30.31 10.44 -24.17
C LEU A 336 29.42 9.51 -25.04
N PRO A 337 28.39 10.02 -25.72
CA PRO A 337 27.55 9.24 -26.65
C PRO A 337 28.33 8.52 -27.75
N THR A 338 29.52 9.02 -28.11
CA THR A 338 30.44 8.42 -29.07
C THR A 338 31.21 7.21 -28.51
N GLY A 339 31.01 6.89 -27.23
CA GLY A 339 31.74 5.87 -26.48
C GLY A 339 33.12 6.31 -25.99
N THR A 340 33.54 7.55 -26.27
CA THR A 340 34.79 8.11 -25.74
C THR A 340 34.67 8.32 -24.24
N VAL A 341 35.77 8.05 -23.53
CA VAL A 341 35.85 8.15 -22.07
C VAL A 341 36.78 9.30 -21.70
N GLU A 342 36.32 10.17 -20.80
CA GLU A 342 37.09 11.29 -20.25
C GLU A 342 37.13 11.21 -18.72
N PRO A 343 38.21 11.62 -18.05
CA PRO A 343 38.28 11.61 -16.60
C PRO A 343 37.33 12.66 -15.98
N LEU A 344 36.71 12.32 -14.85
CA LEU A 344 35.88 13.23 -14.07
C LEU A 344 36.53 13.47 -12.70
N THR A 345 36.80 14.73 -12.38
CA THR A 345 37.54 15.12 -11.17
C THR A 345 36.68 15.29 -9.93
N ALA A 346 35.36 15.43 -10.08
CA ALA A 346 34.42 15.61 -8.99
C ALA A 346 33.16 14.77 -9.18
N PRO A 347 32.51 14.28 -8.11
CA PRO A 347 31.25 13.55 -8.22
C PRO A 347 30.17 14.39 -8.92
N PRO A 348 29.27 13.75 -9.69
CA PRO A 348 28.11 14.45 -10.24
C PRO A 348 27.22 14.99 -9.10
N ALA A 349 26.62 16.16 -9.32
CA ALA A 349 25.65 16.71 -8.38
C ALA A 349 24.35 15.87 -8.42
N ILE A 350 24.16 15.01 -7.43
CA ILE A 350 22.97 14.16 -7.30
C ILE A 350 22.18 14.58 -6.05
N GLU A 351 20.88 14.82 -6.22
CA GLU A 351 19.99 15.15 -5.10
C GLU A 351 19.76 13.94 -4.18
N GLY A 352 19.64 14.20 -2.88
CA GLY A 352 19.39 13.17 -1.86
C GLY A 352 20.64 12.64 -1.16
N PRO A 353 20.44 11.90 -0.05
CA PRO A 353 21.53 11.42 0.80
C PRO A 353 22.30 10.30 0.11
N ARG A 354 23.52 10.03 0.59
CA ARG A 354 24.19 8.80 0.19
C ARG A 354 23.49 7.59 0.82
N PRO A 355 23.37 6.45 0.12
CA PRO A 355 22.58 5.33 0.63
C PRO A 355 23.13 4.69 1.92
N ASP A 356 24.43 4.84 2.20
CA ASP A 356 25.08 4.42 3.45
C ASP A 356 24.67 5.26 4.67
N GLU A 357 24.23 6.50 4.45
CA GLU A 357 23.77 7.43 5.49
C GLU A 357 22.30 7.21 5.88
N VAL A 358 21.58 6.37 5.13
CA VAL A 358 20.15 6.13 5.34
C VAL A 358 19.94 4.88 6.19
N THR A 359 19.26 5.06 7.31
CA THR A 359 18.84 3.95 8.18
C THR A 359 17.64 3.23 7.56
N VAL A 360 17.80 1.92 7.32
CA VAL A 360 16.71 1.05 6.85
C VAL A 360 16.00 0.45 8.06
N PRO A 361 14.67 0.51 8.16
CA PRO A 361 13.93 -0.14 9.22
C PRO A 361 14.19 -1.65 9.24
N PRO A 362 14.53 -2.27 10.39
CA PRO A 362 14.90 -3.69 10.44
C PRO A 362 13.74 -4.61 10.03
N LYS A 363 12.49 -4.19 10.24
CA LYS A 363 11.27 -4.96 9.89
C LYS A 363 10.84 -4.82 8.43
N LEU A 364 11.56 -4.05 7.60
CA LEU A 364 11.13 -3.72 6.24
C LEU A 364 10.87 -4.98 5.40
N PHE A 365 11.74 -5.99 5.54
CA PHE A 365 11.63 -7.29 4.88
C PHE A 365 11.55 -8.48 5.84
N ALA A 366 11.73 -8.26 7.15
CA ALA A 366 11.76 -9.34 8.13
C ALA A 366 10.45 -10.13 8.15
N MET A 367 10.56 -11.41 8.50
CA MET A 367 9.45 -12.33 8.71
C MET A 367 9.70 -13.11 9.99
N GLU A 368 8.62 -13.48 10.69
CA GLU A 368 8.69 -14.23 11.94
C GLU A 368 7.65 -15.35 11.95
N ASN A 369 7.92 -16.41 12.72
CA ASN A 369 6.93 -17.46 12.90
C ASN A 369 5.79 -16.93 13.78
N LEU A 370 4.56 -17.02 13.29
CA LEU A 370 3.38 -16.56 14.00
C LEU A 370 2.27 -17.60 13.86
N PRO A 371 1.78 -18.18 14.97
CA PRO A 371 0.66 -19.12 14.94
C PRO A 371 -0.67 -18.49 14.50
N ASP A 372 -1.52 -19.26 13.81
CA ASP A 372 -2.89 -18.85 13.44
C ASP A 372 -3.83 -18.66 14.66
N THR A 373 -3.38 -19.07 15.86
CA THR A 373 -4.10 -18.92 17.13
C THR A 373 -3.86 -17.58 17.81
N GLU A 374 -2.94 -16.76 17.30
CA GLU A 374 -2.62 -15.47 17.90
C GLU A 374 -3.81 -14.51 17.83
N GLU A 375 -4.01 -13.74 18.90
CA GLU A 375 -5.09 -12.76 19.00
C GLU A 375 -4.60 -11.39 18.52
N GLY A 376 -5.28 -10.80 17.55
CA GLY A 376 -4.89 -9.54 16.95
C GLY A 376 -5.47 -9.34 15.55
N LEU A 377 -4.98 -8.34 14.84
CA LEU A 377 -5.40 -8.07 13.47
C LEU A 377 -4.49 -8.80 12.49
N PHE A 378 -5.04 -9.73 11.72
CA PHE A 378 -4.39 -10.26 10.53
C PHE A 378 -4.87 -9.53 9.29
N VAL A 379 -3.95 -9.27 8.37
CA VAL A 379 -4.24 -8.64 7.09
C VAL A 379 -3.53 -9.41 5.98
N TYR A 380 -4.18 -9.59 4.85
CA TYR A 380 -3.57 -10.19 3.66
C TYR A 380 -3.82 -9.31 2.45
N VAL A 381 -2.75 -8.89 1.78
CA VAL A 381 -2.80 -8.01 0.62
C VAL A 381 -2.72 -8.87 -0.63
N ARG A 382 -3.83 -8.99 -1.36
CA ARG A 382 -3.88 -9.76 -2.60
C ARG A 382 -3.36 -8.95 -3.78
N ASP A 383 -3.61 -7.66 -3.78
CA ASP A 383 -3.03 -6.72 -4.73
C ASP A 383 -2.91 -5.32 -4.10
N GLY A 384 -1.98 -4.50 -4.57
CA GLY A 384 -1.79 -3.14 -4.08
C GLY A 384 -0.92 -2.99 -2.83
N HIS A 385 -1.16 -1.93 -2.05
CA HIS A 385 -0.35 -1.58 -0.87
C HIS A 385 -1.20 -1.07 0.28
N ILE A 386 -0.86 -1.52 1.49
CA ILE A 386 -1.42 -1.00 2.73
C ILE A 386 -0.34 -0.70 3.75
N GLU A 387 -0.71 0.12 4.73
CA GLU A 387 0.06 0.38 5.93
C GLU A 387 -0.75 -0.07 7.14
N VAL A 388 -0.15 -0.84 8.02
CA VAL A 388 -0.75 -1.24 9.30
C VAL A 388 0.02 -0.53 10.40
N ALA A 389 -0.60 0.50 10.97
CA ALA A 389 0.00 1.33 12.01
C ALA A 389 -0.57 0.98 13.38
N THR A 390 0.29 0.72 14.35
CA THR A 390 -0.04 0.56 15.77
C THR A 390 0.50 1.74 16.58
N ALA A 391 0.41 1.68 17.90
CA ALA A 391 1.04 2.67 18.77
C ALA A 391 2.59 2.60 18.77
N GLY A 392 3.16 1.44 18.43
CA GLY A 392 4.60 1.19 18.54
C GLY A 392 5.32 1.09 17.20
N ASP A 393 4.66 0.60 16.16
CA ASP A 393 5.27 0.23 14.89
C ASP A 393 4.37 0.54 13.70
N VAL A 394 4.98 0.62 12.52
CA VAL A 394 4.28 0.67 11.22
C VAL A 394 4.78 -0.46 10.35
N LEU A 395 3.86 -1.29 9.85
CA LEU A 395 4.14 -2.37 8.92
C LEU A 395 3.58 -2.06 7.54
N HIS A 396 4.46 -2.13 6.55
CA HIS A 396 4.11 -1.92 5.15
C HIS A 396 3.99 -3.25 4.42
N LEU A 397 2.82 -3.48 3.82
CA LEU A 397 2.46 -4.73 3.15
C LEU A 397 2.08 -4.42 1.70
N GLY A 398 2.80 -5.04 0.76
CA GLY A 398 2.47 -5.02 -0.65
C GLY A 398 1.75 -6.29 -1.11
N ARG A 399 1.45 -6.36 -2.40
CA ARG A 399 0.89 -7.54 -3.07
C ARG A 399 1.59 -8.84 -2.66
N GLY A 400 0.77 -9.81 -2.24
CA GLY A 400 1.18 -11.14 -1.82
C GLY A 400 1.60 -11.24 -0.35
N GLU A 401 1.66 -10.11 0.38
CA GLU A 401 2.12 -10.10 1.77
C GLU A 401 0.95 -10.24 2.75
N ALA A 402 1.12 -11.12 3.73
CA ALA A 402 0.33 -11.12 4.96
C ALA A 402 1.06 -10.34 6.07
N GLY A 403 0.31 -9.78 7.02
CA GLY A 403 0.84 -9.12 8.20
C GLY A 403 -0.08 -9.27 9.40
N PHE A 404 0.47 -8.96 10.57
CA PHE A 404 -0.19 -9.07 11.85
C PHE A 404 0.09 -7.84 12.70
N ALA A 405 -0.91 -7.39 13.45
CA ALA A 405 -0.78 -6.38 14.49
C ALA A 405 -1.36 -6.89 15.81
N ALA A 406 -0.48 -7.03 16.80
CA ALA A 406 -0.81 -7.49 18.14
C ALA A 406 -1.55 -6.42 18.93
N GLN A 407 -2.29 -6.83 19.98
CA GLN A 407 -2.93 -5.90 20.90
C GLN A 407 -1.91 -5.03 21.66
N GLN A 408 -0.70 -5.54 21.90
CA GLN A 408 0.39 -4.84 22.58
C GLN A 408 1.09 -3.81 21.68
N GLY A 409 0.61 -3.62 20.44
CA GLY A 409 1.10 -2.59 19.54
C GLY A 409 2.35 -2.97 18.74
N THR A 410 2.72 -4.24 18.68
CA THR A 410 3.78 -4.72 17.77
C THR A 410 3.19 -5.19 16.45
N THR A 411 3.96 -5.04 15.37
CA THR A 411 3.62 -5.59 14.06
C THR A 411 4.61 -6.63 13.59
N VAL A 412 4.12 -7.66 12.89
CA VAL A 412 4.90 -8.79 12.40
C VAL A 412 4.43 -9.19 10.99
N ARG A 413 5.37 -9.62 10.15
CA ARG A 413 5.06 -10.33 8.90
C ARG A 413 5.20 -11.84 9.16
N PRO A 414 4.10 -12.63 9.18
CA PRO A 414 4.18 -14.05 9.45
C PRO A 414 4.93 -14.79 8.34
N LEU A 415 5.62 -15.89 8.64
CA LEU A 415 6.27 -16.74 7.63
C LEU A 415 5.28 -17.40 6.65
N ASN A 416 4.05 -17.65 7.09
CA ASN A 416 3.00 -18.26 6.30
C ASN A 416 1.76 -17.37 6.28
N ILE A 417 0.97 -17.46 5.21
CA ILE A 417 -0.34 -16.81 5.14
C ILE A 417 -1.27 -17.58 6.10
N PRO A 418 -1.98 -16.90 7.02
CA PRO A 418 -2.89 -17.57 7.94
C PRO A 418 -3.96 -18.35 7.17
N LYS A 419 -4.24 -19.60 7.59
CA LYS A 419 -5.08 -20.51 6.79
C LYS A 419 -6.50 -19.98 6.55
N PHE A 420 -7.06 -19.25 7.51
CA PHE A 420 -8.40 -18.65 7.41
C PHE A 420 -8.48 -17.44 6.45
N LEU A 421 -7.35 -16.87 6.04
CA LEU A 421 -7.28 -15.86 4.96
C LEU A 421 -6.89 -16.48 3.63
N ASP A 422 -5.97 -17.44 3.68
CA ASP A 422 -5.49 -18.17 2.52
C ASP A 422 -6.63 -18.93 1.82
N PHE A 423 -7.37 -19.71 2.61
CA PHE A 423 -8.47 -20.56 2.17
C PHE A 423 -9.84 -19.95 2.54
N ASP A 424 -9.94 -18.62 2.48
CA ASP A 424 -11.20 -17.92 2.78
C ASP A 424 -12.32 -18.40 1.86
N VAL A 425 -13.41 -18.87 2.47
CA VAL A 425 -14.61 -19.34 1.80
C VAL A 425 -15.62 -18.21 1.60
N VAL A 426 -15.41 -17.02 2.12
CA VAL A 426 -16.37 -15.93 1.93
C VAL A 426 -16.36 -15.47 0.45
N PRO A 427 -17.53 -15.22 -0.18
CA PRO A 427 -17.59 -14.79 -1.57
C PRO A 427 -16.71 -13.57 -1.86
N MET A 428 -16.05 -13.57 -3.00
CA MET A 428 -15.25 -12.42 -3.41
C MET A 428 -16.15 -11.18 -3.58
N PRO A 429 -15.68 -9.98 -3.20
CA PRO A 429 -16.46 -8.75 -3.37
C PRO A 429 -16.91 -8.48 -4.81
N THR A 430 -16.19 -9.04 -5.79
CA THR A 430 -16.45 -8.90 -7.23
C THR A 430 -17.15 -10.12 -7.84
N SER A 431 -17.64 -11.05 -7.01
CA SER A 431 -18.30 -12.27 -7.49
C SER A 431 -19.54 -11.96 -8.32
N ARG A 432 -19.61 -12.55 -9.53
CA ARG A 432 -20.79 -12.39 -10.42
C ARG A 432 -22.01 -13.15 -9.91
N ASN A 433 -21.82 -14.23 -9.16
CA ASN A 433 -22.88 -15.04 -8.58
C ASN A 433 -22.49 -15.50 -7.16
N PRO A 434 -22.57 -14.60 -6.16
CA PRO A 434 -22.17 -14.92 -4.79
C PRO A 434 -23.02 -16.04 -4.19
N LEU A 435 -24.31 -16.13 -4.55
CA LEU A 435 -25.20 -17.20 -4.08
C LEU A 435 -24.70 -18.59 -4.49
N LEU A 436 -24.33 -18.78 -5.76
CA LEU A 436 -23.81 -20.05 -6.24
C LEU A 436 -22.52 -20.44 -5.50
N GLN A 437 -21.59 -19.49 -5.33
CA GLN A 437 -20.36 -19.75 -4.60
C GLN A 437 -20.64 -20.21 -3.16
N SER A 438 -21.53 -19.50 -2.46
CA SER A 438 -21.88 -19.86 -1.08
C SER A 438 -22.57 -21.24 -1.00
N VAL A 439 -23.44 -21.60 -1.95
CA VAL A 439 -24.10 -22.92 -1.97
C VAL A 439 -23.10 -24.04 -2.27
N LEU A 440 -22.18 -23.84 -3.21
CA LEU A 440 -21.14 -24.83 -3.51
C LEU A 440 -20.25 -25.09 -2.28
N GLN A 441 -19.90 -24.04 -1.54
CA GLN A 441 -19.07 -24.14 -0.34
C GLN A 441 -19.75 -24.87 0.81
N ASP A 442 -21.04 -24.62 1.07
CA ASP A 442 -21.78 -25.36 2.12
C ASP A 442 -21.80 -26.88 1.85
N ASN A 443 -21.69 -27.26 0.58
CA ASN A 443 -21.64 -28.66 0.17
C ASN A 443 -20.20 -29.20 0.05
N ASN A 444 -19.20 -28.47 0.54
CA ASN A 444 -17.77 -28.78 0.40
C ASN A 444 -17.32 -28.98 -1.06
N ILE A 445 -18.05 -28.41 -2.02
CA ILE A 445 -17.72 -28.47 -3.44
C ILE A 445 -16.80 -27.29 -3.76
N LYS A 446 -15.50 -27.56 -3.80
CA LYS A 446 -14.52 -26.58 -4.29
C LYS A 446 -14.75 -26.38 -5.78
N ALA A 447 -15.00 -25.14 -6.19
CA ALA A 447 -14.94 -24.78 -7.61
C ALA A 447 -13.52 -25.12 -8.11
N ARG A 448 -13.38 -26.18 -8.92
CA ARG A 448 -12.13 -26.45 -9.62
C ARG A 448 -11.90 -25.28 -10.58
N ASN A 449 -10.77 -24.60 -10.41
CA ASN A 449 -10.17 -23.57 -11.25
C ASN A 449 -10.44 -22.12 -10.84
N THR A 450 -9.44 -21.53 -10.17
CA THR A 450 -8.66 -20.42 -10.75
C THR A 450 -7.30 -20.40 -10.05
N CYS A 451 -6.32 -21.10 -10.63
CA CYS A 451 -4.95 -20.62 -10.61
C CYS A 451 -4.90 -19.47 -11.62
N THR A 452 -4.59 -18.27 -11.16
CA THR A 452 -3.99 -17.19 -11.95
C THR A 452 -2.99 -16.50 -11.06
#